data_AF-A0A8S3HD72-F1
#
_entry.id   AF-A0A8S3HD72-F1
#
_cell.length_a   1.000
_cell.length_b   1.000
_cell.length_c   1.000
_cell.angle_alpha   90.00
_cell.angle_beta   90.00
_cell.angle_gamma   90.00
#
_symmetry.space_group_name_H-M   'P 1'
#
loop_
_entity.id
_entity.type
_entity.pdbx_description
1 polymer ?
#
loop_
_entity_poly.entity_id
_entity_poly.type
_entity_poly.pdbx_seq_one_letter_code
_entity_poly.pdbx_strand_id
1 'polypeptide(L)' 'MKTLGRTDRRTLFTIDCDNGKDIGQHVYYQLEKEILLPAASQFEVVASLEPADGFHIIQLKDIQHQVDLLHPFS' A
#
# COMPACT_ATOMS: atom_id res chain seq x y z
N MET A 1 9.23 -9.64 -13.20
CA MET A 1 8.16 -8.77 -12.68
C MET A 1 7.79 -7.78 -13.77
N LYS A 2 6.57 -7.87 -14.31
CA LYS A 2 6.11 -7.09 -15.47
C LYS A 2 5.09 -6.07 -14.97
N THR A 3 5.41 -4.79 -15.05
CA THR A 3 4.54 -3.67 -14.65
C THR A 3 3.75 -3.15 -15.86
N LEU A 4 2.50 -2.75 -15.68
CA LEU A 4 1.69 -2.12 -16.73
C LEU A 4 2.02 -0.61 -16.83
N GLY A 5 2.33 -0.10 -18.03
CA GLY A 5 2.52 1.33 -18.32
C GLY A 5 3.93 1.71 -18.82
N ARG A 6 4.00 2.33 -20.00
CA ARG A 6 5.19 2.95 -20.65
C ARG A 6 5.60 4.24 -19.91
N THR A 7 6.82 4.81 -19.91
CA THR A 7 8.24 4.38 -20.02
C THR A 7 9.03 5.61 -19.54
N ASP A 8 9.48 5.63 -18.28
CA ASP A 8 10.60 6.45 -17.77
C ASP A 8 10.63 6.44 -16.23
N ARG A 9 9.49 6.57 -15.55
CA ARG A 9 9.45 6.58 -14.07
C ARG A 9 8.46 5.55 -13.50
N ARG A 10 8.95 4.69 -12.61
CA ARG A 10 8.23 3.58 -11.97
C ARG A 10 8.49 3.62 -10.48
N THR A 11 7.46 3.42 -9.68
CA THR A 11 7.60 3.33 -8.22
C THR A 11 7.00 2.02 -7.73
N LEU A 12 7.77 1.25 -6.98
CA LEU A 12 7.31 0.09 -6.24
C LEU A 12 7.16 0.49 -4.77
N PHE A 13 5.98 0.24 -4.19
CA PHE A 13 5.76 0.40 -2.76
C PHE A 13 5.88 -0.96 -2.07
N THR A 14 6.66 -1.01 -1.00
CA THR A 14 6.60 -2.09 -0.01
C THR A 14 5.92 -1.53 1.21
N ILE A 15 4.82 -2.14 1.66
CA ILE A 15 4.01 -1.63 2.77
C ILE A 15 4.04 -2.65 3.89
N ASP A 16 4.52 -2.24 5.06
CA ASP A 16 4.39 -2.97 6.32
C ASP A 16 3.19 -2.42 7.10
N CYS A 17 2.17 -3.24 7.32
CA CYS A 17 0.92 -2.81 7.96
C CYS A 17 0.26 -3.95 8.74
N ASP A 18 -0.44 -3.60 9.82
CA ASP A 18 -1.13 -4.55 10.71
C ASP A 18 -2.65 -4.61 10.47
N ASN A 19 -3.23 -3.58 9.84
CA ASN A 19 -4.69 -3.42 9.72
C ASN A 19 -5.29 -3.83 8.36
N GLY A 20 -4.47 -4.32 7.44
CA GLY A 20 -4.89 -4.76 6.11
C GLY A 20 -5.93 -5.89 6.16
N LYS A 21 -6.87 -5.90 5.22
CA LYS A 21 -7.90 -6.93 5.10
C LYS A 21 -7.64 -7.81 3.89
N ASP A 22 -7.50 -9.10 4.13
CA ASP A 22 -7.53 -10.09 3.05
C ASP A 22 -8.94 -10.11 2.44
N ILE A 23 -9.02 -9.73 1.16
CA ILE A 23 -10.27 -9.71 0.41
C ILE A 23 -10.30 -10.81 -0.67
N GLY A 24 -9.44 -11.82 -0.58
CA GLY A 24 -9.30 -12.88 -1.58
C GLY A 24 -10.61 -13.62 -1.92
N GLN A 25 -11.53 -13.73 -0.96
CA GLN A 25 -12.86 -14.34 -1.18
C GLN A 25 -13.89 -13.40 -1.82
N HIS A 26 -13.56 -12.11 -1.97
CA HIS A 26 -14.45 -11.05 -2.42
C HIS A 26 -13.97 -10.35 -3.69
N VAL A 27 -12.80 -10.73 -4.23
CA VAL A 27 -12.24 -10.17 -5.48
C VAL A 27 -12.60 -11.00 -6.70
N TYR A 28 -12.67 -10.34 -7.85
CA TYR A 28 -12.92 -10.99 -9.13
C TYR A 28 -11.72 -11.87 -9.58
N TYR A 29 -10.49 -11.40 -9.35
CA TYR A 29 -9.26 -12.12 -9.69
C TYR A 29 -8.60 -12.74 -8.45
N GLN A 30 -9.08 -13.92 -8.06
CA GLN A 30 -8.68 -14.59 -6.81
C GLN A 30 -7.19 -14.94 -6.68
N LEU A 31 -6.43 -14.93 -7.77
CA LEU A 31 -5.00 -15.26 -7.75
C LEU A 31 -4.10 -14.10 -7.36
N GLU A 32 -4.62 -12.87 -7.31
CA GLU A 32 -3.82 -11.67 -7.04
C GLU A 32 -3.50 -11.47 -5.54
N LYS A 33 -4.15 -12.25 -4.65
CA LYS A 33 -3.95 -12.19 -3.19
C LYS A 33 -4.05 -10.76 -2.64
N GLU A 34 -5.09 -10.04 -3.08
CA GLU A 34 -5.28 -8.64 -2.75
C GLU A 34 -5.51 -8.43 -1.25
N ILE A 35 -4.81 -7.44 -0.69
CA ILE A 35 -5.02 -6.92 0.65
C ILE A 35 -5.57 -5.50 0.52
N LEU A 36 -6.73 -5.24 1.11
CA LEU A 36 -7.35 -3.92 1.15
C LEU A 36 -6.90 -3.16 2.40
N LEU A 37 -6.37 -1.96 2.19
CA LEU A 37 -6.04 -1.04 3.26
C LEU A 37 -7.28 -0.21 3.65
N PRO A 38 -7.55 0.02 4.94
CA PRO A 38 -8.61 0.92 5.38
C PRO A 38 -8.44 2.32 4.78
N ALA A 39 -9.57 2.99 4.53
CA ALA A 39 -9.55 4.38 4.11
C ALA A 39 -8.81 5.25 5.13
N ALA A 40 -8.14 6.28 4.61
CA ALA A 40 -7.33 7.23 5.38
C ALA A 40 -6.12 6.65 6.13
N SER A 41 -5.73 5.39 5.91
CA SER A 41 -4.50 4.80 6.50
C SER A 41 -3.29 5.72 6.31
N GLN A 42 -2.51 5.92 7.37
CA GLN A 42 -1.37 6.83 7.38
C GLN A 42 -0.08 6.02 7.45
N PHE A 43 0.93 6.45 6.70
CA PHE A 43 2.19 5.72 6.62
C PHE A 43 3.37 6.68 6.74
N GLU A 44 4.44 6.22 7.37
CA GLU A 44 5.75 6.87 7.32
C GLU A 44 6.61 6.25 6.22
N VAL A 45 7.40 7.08 5.53
CA VAL A 45 8.43 6.60 4.59
C VAL A 45 9.67 6.21 5.40
N VAL A 46 9.91 4.92 5.57
CA VAL A 46 11.05 4.42 6.34
C VAL A 46 12.31 4.20 5.50
N ALA A 47 12.15 3.98 4.20
CA ALA A 47 13.27 3.88 3.26
C ALA A 47 12.87 4.25 1.84
N SER A 48 13.86 4.69 1.06
CA SER A 48 13.75 4.96 -0.38
C SER A 48 15.01 4.48 -1.08
N LEU A 49 14.86 3.84 -2.23
CA LEU A 49 15.95 3.34 -3.05
C LEU A 49 15.64 3.57 -4.53
N GLU A 50 16.63 3.96 -5.32
CA GLU A 50 16.53 4.02 -6.79
C GLU A 50 17.52 3.02 -7.40
N PRO A 51 17.17 1.73 -7.53
CA PRO A 51 18.10 0.71 -8.04
C PRO A 51 18.44 0.85 -9.54
N ALA A 52 17.65 1.60 -10.31
CA ALA A 52 17.90 1.92 -11.71
C ALA A 52 17.26 3.27 -12.03
N ASP A 53 17.76 3.95 -13.06
CA ASP A 53 17.25 5.25 -13.48
C ASP A 53 15.73 5.25 -13.64
N GLY A 54 15.07 6.12 -12.87
CA GLY A 54 13.63 6.26 -12.85
C GLY A 54 12.88 5.07 -12.24
N PHE A 55 13.53 4.11 -11.59
CA PHE A 55 12.86 3.06 -10.83
C PHE A 55 13.07 3.28 -9.33
N HIS A 56 12.03 3.75 -8.64
CA HIS A 56 12.03 3.96 -7.20
C HIS A 56 11.40 2.78 -6.46
N ILE A 57 11.95 2.43 -5.31
CA ILE A 57 11.36 1.54 -4.33
C ILE A 57 11.19 2.35 -3.05
N ILE A 58 9.95 2.47 -2.59
CA ILE A 58 9.61 3.20 -1.36
C ILE A 58 9.09 2.19 -0.35
N GLN A 59 9.69 2.17 0.85
CA GLN A 59 9.20 1.37 1.96
C GLN A 59 8.35 2.25 2.87
N LEU A 60 7.13 1.80 3.11
CA LEU A 60 6.13 2.44 3.95
C LEU A 60 5.89 1.56 5.18
N LYS A 61 5.75 2.19 6.33
CA LYS A 61 5.29 1.54 7.55
C LYS A 61 4.04 2.23 8.06
N ASP A 62 3.01 1.44 8.37
CA ASP A 62 1.75 1.95 8.94
C ASP A 62 2.04 2.60 10.29
N ILE A 63 1.47 3.77 10.52
CA ILE A 63 1.61 4.51 11.78
C ILE A 63 0.26 4.56 12.49
N GLN A 64 0.31 4.45 13.82
CA GLN A 64 -0.89 4.47 14.62
C GLN A 64 -1.62 5.81 14.42
N HIS A 65 -2.90 5.73 14.05
CA HIS A 65 -3.75 6.88 13.81
C HIS A 65 -3.81 7.77 15.07
N GLN A 66 -3.52 9.06 14.91
CA GLN A 66 -3.76 10.04 15.97
C GLN A 66 -5.20 10.56 16.03
N VAL A 67 -6.10 10.03 15.19
CA VAL A 67 -7.49 10.51 15.08
C VAL A 67 -8.46 9.33 15.05
N ASP A 68 -9.44 9.34 15.94
CA ASP A 68 -10.56 8.40 15.96
C ASP A 68 -11.40 8.59 14.69
N LEU A 69 -11.27 7.70 13.72
CA LEU A 69 -11.92 7.85 12.41
C LEU A 69 -13.42 7.52 12.39
N LEU A 70 -14.01 7.10 13.52
CA LEU A 70 -15.45 6.84 13.61
C LEU A 70 -15.93 7.15 15.03
N HIS A 71 -16.57 8.30 15.23
CA HIS A 71 -17.53 8.40 16.31
C HIS A 71 -18.76 7.57 15.90
N PRO A 72 -19.25 6.64 16.74
CA PRO A 72 -20.54 6.03 16.47
C PRO A 72 -21.60 7.13 16.40
N PHE A 73 -22.47 7.08 15.39
CA PHE A 73 -23.66 7.91 15.36
C PHE A 73 -24.53 7.52 16.56
N SER A 74 -24.57 8.38 17.57
CA SER A 74 -25.49 8.31 18.72
C SER A 74 -26.88 8.76 18.34
#